data_AF-A0AA85IR11-F1
#
_entry.id   AF-A0AA85IR11-F1
#
_cell.length_a   1.000
_cell.length_b   1.000
_cell.length_c   1.000
_cell.angle_alpha   90.00
_cell.angle_beta   90.00
_cell.angle_gamma   90.00
#
_symmetry.space_group_name_H-M   'P 1'
#
loop_
_entity.id
_entity.type
_entity.pdbx_description
1 polymer ?
#
loop_
_entity_poly.entity_id
_entity_poly.type
_entity_poly.pdbx_seq_one_letter_code
_entity_poly.pdbx_strand_id
1 'polypeptide(L)'
;MQGRSYKKNCVILNDNFAGYSAKNFSLSDKYKKYIESVIVPNGMIRDRIDKMSVDILEHFESNDASSINLLCVLKGGFKFASDLSEEMHNNAFRRNRNIPIIMDFVVANKCVNDNAVDKTCFNSYSDLSSLKNKDVLIVEDLVVTGKTLNKLVAYVESFQPRSVHVAW
;
A
#
# COMPACT_ATOMS: atom_id res chain seq x y z
N MET A 1 -13.85 -20.99 -14.23
CA MET A 1 -12.74 -20.29 -13.56
C MET A 1 -12.78 -18.84 -14.01
N GLN A 2 -13.34 -17.93 -13.22
CA GLN A 2 -13.26 -16.49 -13.53
C GLN A 2 -11.80 -16.07 -13.35
N GLY A 3 -11.17 -15.60 -14.44
CA GLY A 3 -9.79 -15.15 -14.41
C GLY A 3 -9.63 -14.00 -13.44
N ARG A 4 -8.61 -14.06 -12.57
CA ARG A 4 -8.21 -12.91 -11.76
C ARG A 4 -7.87 -11.77 -12.71
N SER A 5 -8.65 -10.69 -12.69
CA SER A 5 -8.34 -9.47 -13.42
C SER A 5 -7.23 -8.74 -12.65
N TYR A 6 -5.99 -8.87 -13.11
CA TYR A 6 -4.87 -8.14 -12.52
C TYR A 6 -4.91 -6.66 -12.91
N LYS A 7 -4.38 -5.78 -12.04
CA LYS A 7 -4.13 -4.38 -12.42
C LYS A 7 -3.14 -4.35 -13.60
N LYS A 8 -3.32 -3.41 -14.53
CA LYS A 8 -2.41 -3.21 -15.66
C LYS A 8 -0.98 -3.01 -15.14
N ASN A 9 0.01 -3.65 -15.77
CA ASN A 9 1.44 -3.53 -15.43
C ASN A 9 1.85 -4.04 -14.03
N CYS A 10 1.19 -5.09 -13.51
CA CYS A 10 1.70 -5.81 -12.34
C CYS A 10 2.82 -6.80 -12.72
N VAL A 11 3.78 -7.01 -11.81
CA VAL A 11 4.73 -8.12 -11.93
C VAL A 11 4.02 -9.39 -11.49
N ILE A 12 3.88 -10.36 -12.41
CA ILE A 12 3.21 -11.62 -12.14
C ILE A 12 4.28 -12.68 -11.86
N LEU A 13 4.24 -13.25 -10.65
CA LEU A 13 5.02 -14.44 -10.32
C LEU A 13 4.23 -15.67 -10.71
N ASN A 14 4.88 -16.62 -11.39
CA ASN A 14 4.25 -17.87 -11.80
C ASN A 14 3.94 -18.72 -10.57
N ASP A 15 2.79 -19.40 -10.55
CA ASP A 15 2.38 -20.29 -9.45
C ASP A 15 3.41 -21.40 -9.17
N ASN A 16 4.17 -21.81 -10.18
CA ASN A 16 5.24 -22.82 -10.06
C ASN A 16 6.61 -22.24 -9.70
N PHE A 17 6.71 -20.93 -9.45
CA PHE A 17 7.98 -20.30 -9.07
C PHE A 17 8.30 -20.61 -7.60
N ALA A 18 9.26 -21.50 -7.39
CA ALA A 18 9.68 -21.93 -6.05
C ALA A 18 10.47 -20.86 -5.25
N GLY A 19 10.78 -19.71 -5.86
CA GLY A 19 11.66 -18.70 -5.30
C GLY A 19 13.14 -18.99 -5.52
N TYR A 20 13.97 -18.06 -5.09
CA TYR A 20 15.42 -18.20 -5.11
C TYR A 20 15.90 -18.87 -3.81
N SER A 21 16.93 -19.71 -3.88
CA SER A 21 17.48 -20.34 -2.67
C SER A 21 17.93 -19.28 -1.66
N ALA A 22 17.51 -19.44 -0.40
CA ALA A 22 17.91 -18.59 0.72
C ALA A 22 19.44 -18.47 0.88
N LYS A 23 20.21 -19.47 0.42
CA LYS A 23 21.67 -19.49 0.45
C LYS A 23 22.33 -18.43 -0.44
N ASN A 24 21.60 -17.93 -1.44
CA ASN A 24 22.09 -16.92 -2.37
C ASN A 24 21.93 -15.48 -1.84
N PHE A 25 21.41 -15.31 -0.62
CA PHE A 25 21.14 -14.01 -0.02
C PHE A 25 21.79 -13.86 1.34
N SER A 26 22.06 -12.61 1.71
CA SER A 26 22.46 -12.26 3.07
C SER A 26 21.24 -12.27 3.98
N LEU A 27 21.12 -13.31 4.81
CA LEU A 27 20.04 -13.46 5.79
C LEU A 27 20.63 -13.44 7.21
N SER A 28 19.87 -12.89 8.16
CA SER A 28 20.23 -12.97 9.57
C SER A 28 20.27 -14.43 10.03
N ASP A 29 21.32 -14.82 10.74
CA ASP A 29 21.51 -16.18 11.26
C ASP A 29 20.34 -16.64 12.14
N LYS A 30 19.66 -15.70 12.81
CA LYS A 30 18.47 -15.98 13.62
C LYS A 30 17.32 -16.54 12.78
N TYR A 31 17.19 -16.11 11.53
CA TYR A 31 16.07 -16.47 10.64
C TYR A 31 16.43 -17.50 9.57
N LYS A 32 17.72 -17.68 9.28
CA LYS A 32 18.21 -18.53 8.18
C LYS A 32 17.64 -19.95 8.17
N LYS A 33 17.42 -20.56 9.35
CA LYS A 33 16.85 -21.91 9.48
C LYS A 33 15.35 -22.01 9.22
N TYR A 34 14.63 -20.87 9.17
CA TYR A 34 13.18 -20.81 8.96
C TYR A 34 12.81 -20.35 7.54
N ILE A 35 13.79 -19.99 6.72
CA ILE A 35 13.57 -19.45 5.37
C ILE A 35 14.10 -20.46 4.35
N GLU A 36 13.18 -21.07 3.59
CA GLU A 36 13.52 -22.00 2.53
C GLU A 36 13.97 -21.27 1.26
N SER A 37 13.15 -20.32 0.81
CA SER A 37 13.39 -19.55 -0.41
C SER A 37 12.98 -18.08 -0.25
N VAL A 38 13.55 -17.24 -1.10
CA VAL A 38 13.23 -15.82 -1.24
C VAL A 38 12.37 -15.67 -2.48
N ILE A 39 11.10 -15.28 -2.29
CA ILE A 39 10.14 -15.10 -3.39
C ILE A 39 10.37 -13.78 -4.11
N VAL A 40 10.51 -12.68 -3.37
CA VAL A 40 10.77 -11.35 -3.92
C VAL A 40 12.01 -10.75 -3.27
N PRO A 41 13.14 -10.66 -3.98
CA PRO A 41 14.35 -10.00 -3.48
C PRO A 41 14.11 -8.51 -3.19
N ASN A 42 14.81 -7.95 -2.19
CA ASN A 42 14.65 -6.55 -1.83
C ASN A 42 14.94 -5.57 -2.98
N GLY A 43 15.91 -5.88 -3.86
CA GLY A 43 16.18 -5.07 -5.05
C GLY A 43 14.97 -4.98 -5.99
N MET A 44 14.30 -6.10 -6.25
CA MET A 44 13.09 -6.14 -7.08
C MET A 44 11.95 -5.34 -6.45
N ILE A 45 11.81 -5.37 -5.11
CA ILE A 45 10.84 -4.55 -4.40
C ILE A 45 11.12 -3.07 -4.63
N ARG A 46 12.39 -2.64 -4.48
CA ARG A 46 12.80 -1.24 -4.69
C ARG A 46 12.55 -0.78 -6.14
N ASP A 47 12.93 -1.58 -7.12
CA ASP A 47 12.70 -1.26 -8.53
C ASP A 47 11.19 -1.13 -8.84
N ARG A 48 10.36 -1.98 -8.22
CA ARG A 48 8.91 -1.90 -8.40
C ARG A 48 8.32 -0.68 -7.73
N ILE A 49 8.80 -0.32 -6.54
CA ILE A 49 8.40 0.89 -5.80
C ILE A 49 8.77 2.14 -6.60
N ASP A 50 9.96 2.21 -7.18
CA ASP A 50 10.37 3.33 -8.02
C ASP A 50 9.39 3.53 -9.19
N LYS A 51 9.14 2.48 -9.98
CA LYS A 51 8.18 2.56 -11.08
C LYS A 51 6.76 2.91 -10.61
N MET A 52 6.34 2.36 -9.46
CA MET A 52 5.02 2.62 -8.89
C MET A 52 4.87 4.08 -8.43
N SER A 53 5.92 4.65 -7.83
CA SER A 53 5.92 6.04 -7.40
C SER A 53 5.70 7.00 -8.57
N VAL A 54 6.33 6.72 -9.72
CA VAL A 54 6.12 7.49 -10.96
C VAL A 54 4.68 7.36 -11.46
N ASP A 55 4.13 6.13 -11.50
CA ASP A 55 2.74 5.90 -11.93
C ASP A 55 1.74 6.67 -11.05
N ILE A 56 1.96 6.66 -9.73
CA ILE A 56 1.11 7.34 -8.75
C ILE A 56 1.20 8.85 -8.93
N LEU A 57 2.41 9.40 -9.02
CA LEU A 57 2.61 10.84 -9.21
C LEU A 57 1.97 11.32 -10.50
N GLU A 58 2.19 10.64 -11.62
CA GLU A 58 1.59 10.98 -12.91
C GLU A 58 0.06 10.92 -12.88
N HIS A 59 -0.51 9.92 -12.21
CA HIS A 59 -1.95 9.81 -12.01
C HIS A 59 -2.49 11.02 -11.24
N PHE A 60 -1.91 11.37 -10.08
CA PHE A 60 -2.41 12.50 -9.29
C PHE A 60 -2.16 13.85 -9.96
N GLU A 61 -1.01 14.05 -10.61
CA GLU A 61 -0.69 15.25 -11.39
C GLU A 61 -1.67 15.46 -12.54
N SER A 62 -1.99 14.41 -13.30
CA SER A 62 -2.93 14.49 -14.43
C SER A 62 -4.39 14.69 -14.02
N ASN A 63 -4.71 14.49 -12.73
CA ASN A 63 -6.02 14.75 -12.13
C ASN A 63 -5.99 16.00 -11.23
N ASP A 64 -5.07 16.94 -11.49
CA ASP A 64 -4.98 18.24 -10.82
C ASP A 64 -4.98 18.15 -9.28
N ALA A 65 -4.31 17.13 -8.73
CA ALA A 65 -4.18 16.97 -7.28
C ALA A 65 -3.29 18.06 -6.69
N SER A 66 -3.78 18.67 -5.62
CA SER A 66 -3.04 19.70 -4.87
C SER A 66 -2.15 19.13 -3.76
N SER A 67 -2.42 17.89 -3.35
CA SER A 67 -1.67 17.14 -2.35
C SER A 67 -2.08 15.67 -2.41
N ILE A 68 -1.21 14.75 -2.02
CA ILE A 68 -1.53 13.32 -1.86
C ILE A 68 -1.55 13.00 -0.37
N ASN A 69 -2.68 12.51 0.14
CA ASN A 69 -2.83 12.10 1.53
C ASN A 69 -2.69 10.59 1.60
N LEU A 70 -1.49 10.12 1.91
CA LEU A 70 -1.13 8.71 1.99
C LEU A 70 -1.61 8.16 3.34
N LEU A 71 -2.60 7.27 3.31
CA LEU A 71 -3.12 6.58 4.48
C LEU A 71 -2.52 5.17 4.57
N CYS A 72 -1.52 5.00 5.43
CA CYS A 72 -0.84 3.73 5.67
C CYS A 72 -1.68 2.82 6.57
N VAL A 73 -1.92 1.59 6.11
CA VAL A 73 -2.59 0.57 6.93
C VAL A 73 -1.57 -0.17 7.79
N LEU A 74 -1.70 0.00 9.10
CA LEU A 74 -0.84 -0.64 10.09
C LEU A 74 -1.34 -2.04 10.46
N LYS A 75 -0.43 -2.97 10.82
CA LYS A 75 1.03 -2.76 10.97
C LYS A 75 1.83 -3.09 9.70
N GLY A 76 1.36 -4.04 8.90
CA GLY A 76 2.12 -4.64 7.80
C GLY A 76 2.52 -3.65 6.71
N GLY A 77 1.64 -2.70 6.39
CA GLY A 77 1.85 -1.68 5.36
C GLY A 77 2.97 -0.68 5.66
N PHE A 78 3.46 -0.57 6.90
CA PHE A 78 4.36 0.53 7.30
C PHE A 78 5.63 0.62 6.44
N LYS A 79 6.27 -0.53 6.16
CA LYS A 79 7.56 -0.52 5.46
C LYS A 79 7.37 -0.14 3.99
N PHE A 80 6.35 -0.72 3.35
CA PHE A 80 5.99 -0.39 1.99
C PHE A 80 5.55 1.08 1.85
N ALA A 81 4.70 1.58 2.75
CA ALA A 81 4.28 2.97 2.76
C ALA A 81 5.45 3.94 2.98
N SER A 82 6.38 3.61 3.89
CA SER A 82 7.59 4.40 4.12
C SER A 82 8.47 4.46 2.87
N ASP A 83 8.79 3.31 2.28
CA ASP A 83 9.66 3.22 1.10
C ASP A 83 9.00 3.90 -0.12
N LEU A 84 7.69 3.73 -0.30
CA LEU A 84 6.93 4.37 -1.36
C LEU A 84 6.88 5.89 -1.20
N SER A 85 6.61 6.39 0.01
CA SER A 85 6.57 7.83 0.28
C SER A 85 7.92 8.49 0.02
N GLU A 86 9.01 7.86 0.48
CA GLU A 86 10.37 8.35 0.22
C GLU A 86 10.66 8.43 -1.29
N GLU A 87 10.35 7.37 -2.04
CA GLU A 87 10.61 7.36 -3.48
C GLU A 87 9.70 8.31 -4.26
N MET A 88 8.45 8.50 -3.82
CA MET A 88 7.58 9.53 -4.37
C MET A 88 8.14 10.94 -4.14
N HIS A 89 8.69 11.25 -2.97
CA HIS A 89 9.37 12.53 -2.73
C HIS A 89 10.60 12.70 -3.62
N ASN A 90 11.42 11.65 -3.74
CA ASN A 90 12.60 11.65 -4.61
C ASN A 90 12.22 11.91 -6.06
N ASN A 91 11.21 11.22 -6.58
CA ASN A 91 10.78 11.37 -7.97
C ASN A 91 10.04 12.69 -8.23
N ALA A 92 9.25 13.20 -7.29
CA ALA A 92 8.66 14.54 -7.37
C ALA A 92 9.76 15.62 -7.49
N PHE A 93 10.81 15.51 -6.65
CA PHE A 93 11.95 16.41 -6.68
C PHE A 93 12.74 16.30 -8.00
N ARG A 94 13.10 15.09 -8.43
CA ARG A 94 13.83 14.84 -9.69
C ARG A 94 13.07 15.35 -10.92
N ARG A 95 11.74 15.29 -10.90
CA ARG A 95 10.87 15.74 -12.00
C ARG A 95 10.53 17.24 -11.93
N ASN A 96 11.00 17.95 -10.89
CA ASN A 96 10.67 19.34 -10.59
C ASN A 96 9.15 19.59 -10.56
N ARG A 97 8.39 18.65 -9.97
CA ARG A 97 6.94 18.66 -9.83
C ARG A 97 6.58 18.34 -8.38
N ASN A 98 6.67 19.36 -7.54
CA ASN A 98 6.48 19.20 -6.10
C ASN A 98 4.99 19.19 -5.72
N ILE A 99 4.39 18.00 -5.71
CA ILE A 99 3.11 17.77 -5.04
C ILE A 99 3.37 17.40 -3.57
N PRO A 100 2.76 18.10 -2.59
CA PRO A 100 2.87 17.73 -1.19
C PRO A 100 2.35 16.31 -0.93
N ILE A 101 3.13 15.49 -0.23
CA ILE A 101 2.74 14.14 0.19
C ILE A 101 2.65 14.13 1.71
N ILE A 102 1.47 13.87 2.24
CA ILE A 102 1.17 13.87 3.67
C ILE A 102 0.87 12.43 4.07
N MET A 103 1.55 11.92 5.10
CA MET A 103 1.36 10.55 5.56
C MET A 103 0.56 10.51 6.86
N ASP A 104 -0.40 9.61 6.91
CA ASP A 104 -1.24 9.31 8.06
C ASP A 104 -1.41 7.79 8.23
N PHE A 105 -1.97 7.35 9.36
CA PHE A 105 -1.99 5.95 9.75
C PHE A 105 -3.36 5.49 10.24
N VAL A 106 -3.77 4.30 9.79
CA VAL A 106 -4.97 3.63 10.26
C VAL A 106 -4.65 2.20 10.69
N VAL A 107 -5.28 1.74 11.77
CA VAL A 107 -5.20 0.36 12.25
C VAL A 107 -6.53 -0.34 11.98
N ALA A 108 -6.49 -1.46 11.24
CA ALA A 108 -7.64 -2.32 11.06
C ALA A 108 -7.69 -3.40 12.15
N ASN A 109 -8.74 -3.39 12.97
CA ASN A 109 -8.95 -4.34 14.07
C ASN A 109 -10.27 -5.12 13.87
N LYS A 110 -10.42 -6.26 14.54
CA LYS A 110 -11.73 -6.90 14.69
C LYS A 110 -12.50 -6.19 15.81
N CYS A 111 -13.74 -5.80 15.54
CA CYS A 111 -14.60 -5.23 16.58
C CYS A 111 -14.96 -6.33 17.58
N VAL A 112 -14.73 -6.08 18.88
CA VAL A 112 -14.98 -7.07 19.96
C VAL A 112 -16.41 -6.94 20.52
N ASN A 113 -17.12 -5.84 20.25
CA ASN A 113 -18.24 -5.40 21.10
C ASN A 113 -19.64 -5.55 20.49
N ASP A 114 -19.78 -6.09 19.28
CA ASP A 114 -21.10 -6.38 18.70
C ASP A 114 -21.25 -7.88 18.58
N ASN A 115 -22.42 -8.41 18.97
CA ASN A 115 -22.81 -9.82 18.81
C ASN A 115 -22.83 -10.31 17.33
N ALA A 116 -22.31 -9.51 16.40
CA ALA A 116 -22.03 -9.84 15.02
C ALA A 116 -20.56 -10.22 14.85
N VAL A 117 -20.32 -11.53 14.81
CA VAL A 117 -19.08 -12.12 14.28
C VAL A 117 -18.86 -11.49 12.89
N ASP A 118 -17.75 -10.75 12.69
CA ASP A 118 -17.27 -10.19 11.40
C ASP A 118 -17.40 -8.66 11.14
N LYS A 119 -17.53 -7.81 12.18
CA LYS A 119 -17.27 -6.35 12.01
C LYS A 119 -15.77 -6.02 12.10
N THR A 120 -15.28 -5.31 11.08
CA THR A 120 -13.93 -4.71 11.05
C THR A 120 -14.04 -3.27 11.52
N CYS A 121 -13.22 -2.88 12.49
CA CYS A 121 -13.14 -1.54 13.05
C CYS A 121 -11.84 -0.88 12.55
N PHE A 122 -11.92 0.40 12.18
CA PHE A 122 -10.76 1.19 11.78
C PHE A 122 -10.51 2.26 12.83
N ASN A 123 -9.29 2.28 13.36
CA ASN A 123 -8.86 3.29 14.33
C ASN A 123 -7.77 4.14 13.66
N SER A 124 -8.02 5.43 13.48
CA SER A 124 -7.00 6.40 13.07
C SER A 124 -6.46 7.12 14.30
N TYR A 125 -5.21 7.59 14.22
CA TYR A 125 -4.67 8.51 15.22
C TYR A 125 -5.16 9.96 14.99
N SER A 126 -5.34 10.33 13.73
CA SER A 126 -5.86 11.63 13.30
C SER A 126 -7.38 11.62 13.14
N ASP A 127 -7.97 12.81 13.10
CA ASP A 127 -9.34 12.98 12.65
C ASP A 127 -9.43 12.83 11.11
N LEU A 128 -10.01 11.71 10.67
CA LEU A 128 -10.21 11.41 9.25
C LEU A 128 -11.22 12.35 8.58
N SER A 129 -11.97 13.17 9.33
CA SER A 129 -12.80 14.23 8.74
C SER A 129 -11.97 15.24 7.94
N SER A 130 -10.67 15.36 8.24
CA SER A 130 -9.71 16.18 7.50
C SER A 130 -9.47 15.71 6.06
N LEU A 131 -9.85 14.48 5.71
CA LEU A 131 -9.76 13.94 4.35
C LEU A 131 -10.83 14.49 3.41
N LYS A 132 -11.81 15.25 3.91
CA LYS A 132 -12.85 15.84 3.07
C LYS A 132 -12.26 16.70 1.95
N ASN A 133 -12.72 16.48 0.72
CA ASN A 133 -12.22 17.11 -0.51
C ASN A 133 -10.71 16.93 -0.76
N LYS A 134 -10.07 15.93 -0.15
CA LYS A 134 -8.67 15.58 -0.37
C LYS A 134 -8.50 14.37 -1.27
N ASP A 135 -7.36 14.29 -1.95
CA ASP A 135 -6.94 13.08 -2.66
C ASP A 135 -6.25 12.12 -1.70
N VAL A 136 -6.80 10.91 -1.60
CA VAL A 136 -6.35 9.89 -0.64
C VAL A 136 -5.74 8.71 -1.36
N LEU A 137 -4.56 8.28 -0.93
CA LEU A 137 -3.90 7.06 -1.36
C LEU A 137 -3.79 6.10 -0.17
N ILE A 138 -4.61 5.06 -0.15
CA ILE A 138 -4.52 3.99 0.84
C ILE A 138 -3.36 3.07 0.45
N VAL A 139 -2.49 2.75 1.41
CA VAL A 139 -1.33 1.87 1.20
C VAL A 139 -1.42 0.66 2.14
N GLU A 140 -1.50 -0.53 1.55
CA GLU A 140 -1.58 -1.83 2.22
C GLU A 140 -0.43 -2.73 1.74
N ASP A 141 0.06 -3.65 2.58
CA ASP A 141 1.14 -4.59 2.21
C ASP A 141 0.67 -5.76 1.34
N LEU A 142 -0.54 -6.28 1.56
CA LEU A 142 -1.04 -7.46 0.88
C LEU A 142 -2.56 -7.49 0.79
N VAL A 143 -3.07 -7.80 -0.41
CA VAL A 143 -4.50 -8.03 -0.64
C VAL A 143 -4.75 -9.50 -0.96
N VAL A 144 -5.47 -10.19 -0.07
CA VAL A 144 -5.85 -11.61 -0.27
C VAL A 144 -7.26 -11.74 -0.82
N THR A 145 -8.27 -11.43 0.00
CA THR A 145 -9.69 -11.51 -0.39
C THR A 145 -10.29 -10.17 -0.77
N GLY A 146 -9.59 -9.06 -0.48
CA GLY A 146 -10.07 -7.70 -0.67
C GLY A 146 -11.13 -7.23 0.33
N LYS A 147 -11.68 -8.11 1.19
CA LYS A 147 -12.78 -7.75 2.11
C LYS A 147 -12.42 -6.59 3.07
N THR A 148 -11.25 -6.68 3.72
CA THR A 148 -10.78 -5.63 4.64
C THR A 148 -10.56 -4.32 3.91
N LEU A 149 -9.86 -4.36 2.78
CA LEU A 149 -9.57 -3.19 1.97
C LEU A 149 -10.85 -2.52 1.47
N ASN A 150 -11.83 -3.27 0.98
CA ASN A 150 -13.10 -2.71 0.51
C ASN A 150 -13.88 -2.04 1.64
N LYS A 151 -13.89 -2.63 2.85
CA LYS A 151 -14.48 -1.99 4.04
C LYS A 151 -13.74 -0.69 4.40
N LEU A 152 -12.42 -0.66 4.27
CA LEU A 152 -11.60 0.53 4.54
C LEU A 152 -11.87 1.63 3.51
N VAL A 153 -11.92 1.29 2.22
CA VAL A 153 -12.26 2.24 1.14
C VAL A 153 -13.62 2.86 1.42
N ALA A 154 -14.66 2.05 1.68
CA ALA A 154 -15.99 2.56 2.00
C ALA A 154 -16.01 3.44 3.26
N TYR A 155 -15.21 3.09 4.27
CA TYR A 155 -15.06 3.90 5.48
C TYR A 155 -14.41 5.26 5.17
N VAL A 156 -13.34 5.29 4.38
CA VAL A 156 -12.66 6.54 3.96
C VAL A 156 -13.57 7.39 3.07
N GLU A 157 -14.29 6.78 2.13
CA GLU A 157 -15.25 7.46 1.26
C GLU A 157 -16.38 8.16 2.04
N SER A 158 -16.75 7.64 3.22
CA SER A 158 -17.76 8.26 4.08
C SER A 158 -17.36 9.67 4.58
N PHE A 159 -16.07 10.01 4.56
CA PHE A 159 -15.56 11.35 4.89
C PHE A 159 -15.54 12.31 3.69
N GLN A 160 -16.09 11.89 2.54
CA GLN A 160 -16.21 12.69 1.31
C GLN A 160 -14.86 13.23 0.78
N PRO A 161 -13.84 12.38 0.59
CA PRO A 161 -12.62 12.77 -0.11
C PRO A 161 -12.91 13.12 -1.58
N ARG A 162 -12.00 13.86 -2.20
CA ARG A 162 -12.07 14.17 -3.64
C ARG A 162 -11.84 12.92 -4.49
N SER A 163 -10.89 12.08 -4.07
CA SER A 163 -10.58 10.81 -4.72
C SER A 163 -10.03 9.81 -3.69
N VAL A 164 -10.25 8.51 -3.93
CA VAL A 164 -9.64 7.43 -3.16
C VAL A 164 -8.99 6.45 -4.12
N HIS A 165 -7.70 6.21 -3.91
CA HIS A 165 -6.91 5.24 -4.65
C HIS A 165 -6.22 4.27 -3.70
N VAL A 166 -5.79 3.11 -4.20
CA VAL A 166 -5.12 2.09 -3.39
C VAL A 166 -3.83 1.61 -4.07
N ALA A 167 -2.74 1.58 -3.31
CA ALA A 167 -1.48 0.91 -3.64
C ALA A 167 -1.28 -0.33 -2.75
N TRP A 168 -0.94 -1.45 -3.38
CA TRP A 168 -0.63 -2.75 -2.80
C TRP A 168 0.14 -3.60 -3.82
#